data_AF-A0A2V4BXI7-F1
#
_entry.id   AF-A0A2V4BXI7-F1
#
_cell.length_a   1.000
_cell.length_b   1.000
_cell.length_c   1.000
_cell.angle_alpha   90.00
_cell.angle_beta   90.00
_cell.angle_gamma   90.00
#
_symmetry.space_group_name_H-M   'P 1'
#
loop_
_entity.id
_entity.type
_entity.pdbx_description
1 polymer ?
#
loop_
_entity_poly.entity_id
_entity_poly.type
_entity_poly.pdbx_seq_one_letter_code
_entity_poly.pdbx_strand_id
1 'polypeptide(L)'
;MKKLSFIIFIICLITASCSNDEESQNEDSQKLEVMHNEIVTLSLSTSQACTNPEEWDFTRISASPCGGVNAYVMYSKKIDKTKFLAKVNEYLKAQAAYNKKWKIIGTCDLMLSPSGIECSEGKPKFVYSIANK
;
A
#
# COMPACT_ATOMS: atom_id res chain seq x y z
N MET A 1 -55.37 18.16 -27.29
CA MET A 1 -56.20 17.00 -26.87
C MET A 1 -55.87 15.81 -27.74
N LYS A 2 -55.30 14.74 -27.17
CA LYS A 2 -55.67 13.33 -27.35
C LYS A 2 -54.57 12.46 -26.74
N LYS A 3 -54.91 11.88 -25.60
CA LYS A 3 -54.26 10.72 -24.99
C LYS A 3 -54.70 9.48 -25.76
N LEU A 4 -53.80 8.52 -25.99
CA LEU A 4 -54.02 7.07 -25.95
C LEU A 4 -52.66 6.42 -26.26
N SER A 5 -51.92 5.83 -25.32
CA SER A 5 -52.19 4.55 -24.63
C SER A 5 -52.30 3.39 -25.62
N PHE A 6 -51.33 2.47 -25.63
CA PHE A 6 -51.48 1.07 -25.18
C PHE A 6 -50.27 0.20 -25.61
N ILE A 7 -49.50 -0.24 -24.60
CA ILE A 7 -48.93 -1.58 -24.33
C ILE A 7 -48.36 -2.44 -25.50
N ILE A 8 -47.24 -3.11 -25.16
CA ILE A 8 -46.71 -4.41 -25.66
C ILE A 8 -45.56 -4.28 -26.66
N PHE A 9 -44.31 -4.44 -26.19
CA PHE A 9 -43.58 -5.70 -26.36
C PHE A 9 -42.30 -5.69 -25.52
N ILE A 10 -42.28 -6.61 -24.56
CA ILE A 10 -41.12 -7.33 -24.04
C ILE A 10 -39.90 -7.22 -24.98
N ILE A 11 -38.91 -6.42 -24.60
CA ILE A 11 -37.52 -6.75 -24.82
C ILE A 11 -36.84 -6.63 -23.45
N CYS A 12 -36.99 -7.72 -22.70
CA CYS A 12 -35.93 -8.17 -21.81
C CYS A 12 -34.71 -8.51 -22.68
N LEU A 13 -33.90 -7.51 -23.01
CA LEU A 13 -32.47 -7.68 -23.18
C LEU A 13 -31.78 -6.72 -22.21
N ILE A 14 -32.11 -6.90 -20.93
CA ILE A 14 -31.06 -6.80 -19.92
C ILE A 14 -30.22 -8.04 -20.19
N THR A 15 -29.29 -7.94 -21.13
CA THR A 15 -28.11 -8.80 -21.08
C THR A 15 -27.45 -8.38 -19.79
N ALA A 16 -27.83 -9.07 -18.71
CA ALA A 16 -26.89 -9.41 -17.66
C ALA A 16 -25.78 -10.18 -18.39
N SER A 17 -24.90 -9.44 -19.04
CA SER A 17 -23.55 -9.87 -19.30
C SER A 17 -23.00 -10.02 -17.90
N CYS A 18 -23.13 -11.21 -17.33
CA CYS A 18 -22.15 -11.69 -16.39
C CYS A 18 -20.86 -11.77 -17.21
N SER A 19 -20.20 -10.62 -17.37
CA SER A 19 -18.78 -10.63 -17.62
C SER A 19 -18.20 -11.36 -16.43
N ASN A 20 -17.43 -12.42 -16.69
CA ASN A 20 -16.43 -12.83 -15.74
C ASN A 20 -15.55 -11.60 -15.57
N ASP A 21 -15.82 -10.80 -14.54
CA ASP A 21 -15.11 -9.55 -14.30
C ASP A 21 -13.68 -9.96 -13.92
N GLU A 22 -12.83 -10.07 -14.94
CA GLU A 22 -11.40 -10.16 -14.73
C GLU A 22 -10.98 -8.86 -14.04
N GLU A 23 -10.59 -8.99 -12.78
CA GLU A 23 -10.15 -7.86 -11.97
C GLU A 23 -9.04 -7.08 -12.68
N SER A 24 -9.30 -5.79 -12.90
CA SER A 24 -8.43 -4.89 -13.64
C SER A 24 -7.17 -4.52 -12.85
N GLN A 25 -6.15 -4.05 -13.57
CA GLN A 25 -4.91 -3.59 -12.93
C GLN A 25 -5.16 -2.45 -11.95
N ASN A 26 -6.09 -1.57 -12.29
CA ASN A 26 -6.44 -0.43 -11.46
C ASN A 26 -7.10 -0.87 -10.15
N GLU A 27 -8.02 -1.84 -10.19
CA GLU A 27 -8.66 -2.37 -8.98
C GLU A 27 -7.65 -3.04 -8.04
N ASP A 28 -6.75 -3.87 -8.58
CA ASP A 28 -5.69 -4.46 -7.76
C ASP A 28 -4.75 -3.39 -7.16
N SER A 29 -4.42 -2.35 -7.93
CA SER A 29 -3.61 -1.22 -7.45
C SER A 29 -4.30 -0.48 -6.30
N GLN A 30 -5.63 -0.27 -6.39
CA GLN A 30 -6.41 0.35 -5.33
C GLN A 30 -6.44 -0.51 -4.06
N LYS A 31 -6.53 -1.84 -4.20
CA LYS A 31 -6.41 -2.75 -3.04
C LYS A 31 -5.07 -2.60 -2.34
N LEU A 32 -3.96 -2.50 -3.09
CA LEU A 32 -2.64 -2.25 -2.51
C LEU A 32 -2.55 -0.90 -1.80
N GLU A 33 -3.14 0.15 -2.38
CA GLU A 33 -3.18 1.48 -1.77
C GLU A 33 -3.93 1.46 -0.42
N VAL A 34 -5.07 0.77 -0.36
CA VAL A 34 -5.83 0.60 0.89
C VAL A 34 -4.98 -0.09 1.96
N MET A 35 -4.30 -1.19 1.61
CA MET A 35 -3.42 -1.90 2.55
C MET A 35 -2.24 -1.02 3.01
N HIS A 36 -1.63 -0.27 2.09
CA HIS A 36 -0.55 0.66 2.42
C HIS A 36 -1.02 1.74 3.40
N ASN A 37 -2.18 2.34 3.15
CA ASN A 37 -2.75 3.38 4.00
C ASN A 37 -3.15 2.84 5.39
N GLU A 38 -3.62 1.59 5.47
CA GLU A 38 -3.83 0.90 6.74
C GLU A 38 -2.52 0.80 7.54
N ILE A 39 -1.41 0.40 6.88
CA ILE A 39 -0.09 0.30 7.52
C ILE A 39 0.39 1.67 8.02
N VAL A 40 0.32 2.72 7.19
CA VAL A 40 0.71 4.09 7.59
C VAL A 40 -0.12 4.60 8.76
N THR A 41 -1.41 4.26 8.80
CA THR A 41 -2.28 4.65 9.91
C THR A 41 -1.89 3.90 11.20
N LEU A 42 -1.70 2.58 11.11
CA LEU A 42 -1.32 1.74 12.24
C LEU A 42 0.08 2.05 12.78
N SER A 43 0.98 2.57 11.95
CA SER A 43 2.36 2.88 12.36
C SER A 43 2.45 4.09 13.29
N LEU A 44 1.41 4.94 13.32
CA LEU A 44 1.35 6.23 13.99
C LEU A 44 2.36 7.27 13.48
N SER A 45 3.08 7.01 12.38
CA SER A 45 4.13 7.91 11.86
C SER A 45 3.61 9.29 11.41
N THR A 46 2.30 9.42 11.19
CA THR A 46 1.64 10.67 10.78
C THR A 46 0.82 11.33 11.90
N SER A 47 0.54 10.62 12.99
CA SER A 47 -0.41 11.04 14.04
C SER A 47 0.20 11.17 15.43
N GLN A 48 1.29 10.46 15.71
CA GLN A 48 2.03 10.57 16.98
C GLN A 48 3.22 11.51 16.83
N ALA A 49 3.34 12.48 17.75
CA ALA A 49 4.51 13.35 17.82
C ALA A 49 5.78 12.56 18.19
N CYS A 50 6.89 12.88 17.53
CA CYS A 50 8.21 12.35 17.81
C CYS A 50 8.97 13.31 18.72
N THR A 51 9.26 12.88 19.95
CA THR A 51 10.12 13.59 20.90
C THR A 51 11.37 12.79 21.29
N ASN A 52 11.33 11.47 21.13
CA ASN A 52 12.45 10.58 21.40
C ASN A 52 12.58 9.56 20.24
N PRO A 53 13.68 9.55 19.47
CA PRO A 53 13.86 8.61 18.37
C PRO A 53 13.89 7.15 18.82
N GLU A 54 14.28 6.87 20.07
CA GLU A 54 14.31 5.51 20.63
C GLU A 54 12.91 4.91 20.81
N GLU A 55 11.85 5.71 20.75
CA GLU A 55 10.46 5.22 20.73
C GLU A 55 10.00 4.76 19.35
N TRP A 56 10.84 4.87 18.33
CA TRP A 56 10.52 4.52 16.96
C TRP A 56 11.42 3.40 16.45
N ASP A 57 10.90 2.65 15.50
CA ASP A 57 11.60 1.61 14.76
C ASP A 57 11.11 1.68 13.30
N PHE A 58 11.72 0.92 12.40
CA PHE A 58 11.31 0.91 11.00
C PHE A 58 11.38 -0.49 10.39
N THR A 59 10.64 -0.68 9.30
CA THR A 59 10.66 -1.91 8.52
C THR A 59 10.50 -1.57 7.04
N ARG A 60 10.85 -2.52 6.17
CA ARG A 60 10.58 -2.38 4.74
C ARG A 60 9.08 -2.35 4.48
N ILE A 61 8.66 -1.57 3.48
CA ILE A 61 7.27 -1.51 2.99
C ILE A 61 7.24 -1.60 1.46
N SER A 62 8.12 -2.43 0.90
CA SER A 62 8.08 -2.75 -0.52
C SER A 62 8.66 -4.12 -0.84
N ALA A 63 8.03 -4.76 -1.83
CA ALA A 63 8.46 -5.96 -2.53
C ALA A 63 8.83 -5.58 -3.96
N SER A 64 10.06 -5.09 -4.16
CA SER A 64 10.55 -4.77 -5.51
C SER A 64 10.55 -6.03 -6.39
N PRO A 65 10.17 -5.94 -7.69
CA PRO A 65 10.20 -7.07 -8.62
C PRO A 65 11.54 -7.81 -8.71
N CYS A 66 12.66 -7.12 -8.38
CA CYS A 66 14.01 -7.67 -8.39
C CYS A 66 14.50 -8.23 -7.04
N GLY A 67 13.65 -8.22 -6.00
CA GLY A 67 14.02 -8.65 -4.64
C GLY A 67 14.71 -7.59 -3.76
N GLY A 68 14.91 -6.37 -4.25
CA GLY A 68 15.43 -5.24 -3.46
C GLY A 68 14.39 -4.59 -2.56
N VAL A 69 14.85 -3.82 -1.56
CA VAL A 69 13.99 -2.90 -0.80
C VAL A 69 14.13 -1.50 -1.40
N ASN A 70 13.01 -0.89 -1.79
CA ASN A 70 13.00 0.50 -2.30
C ASN A 70 12.12 1.44 -1.46
N ALA A 71 11.55 0.97 -0.34
CA ALA A 71 10.78 1.80 0.59
C ALA A 71 10.80 1.22 2.01
N TYR A 72 10.77 2.12 2.99
CA TYR A 72 10.64 1.80 4.42
C TYR A 72 9.50 2.60 5.04
N VAL A 73 8.92 2.06 6.12
CA VAL A 73 7.94 2.72 6.98
C VAL A 73 8.47 2.74 8.40
N MET A 74 8.37 3.89 9.07
CA MET A 74 8.61 3.99 10.51
C MET A 74 7.35 3.65 11.26
N TYR A 75 7.51 3.10 12.46
CA TYR A 75 6.41 2.81 13.36
C TYR A 75 6.81 3.08 14.81
N SER A 76 5.83 3.53 15.59
CA SER A 76 6.00 3.73 17.02
C SER A 76 6.10 2.40 17.73
N LYS A 77 7.06 2.25 18.66
CA LYS A 77 7.19 1.06 19.52
C LYS A 77 6.03 0.89 20.51
N LYS A 78 5.11 1.86 20.57
CA LYS A 78 3.91 1.83 21.42
C LYS A 78 2.73 1.07 20.78
N ILE A 79 2.84 0.65 19.52
CA ILE A 79 1.80 -0.12 18.82
C ILE A 79 1.93 -1.61 19.10
N ASP A 80 0.90 -2.38 18.76
CA ASP A 80 1.00 -3.84 18.66
C ASP A 80 1.90 -4.22 17.48
N LYS A 81 3.20 -4.41 17.77
CA LYS A 81 4.23 -4.74 16.78
C LYS A 81 3.91 -6.02 16.01
N THR A 82 3.38 -7.04 16.66
CA THR A 82 3.08 -8.32 16.01
C THR A 82 1.97 -8.16 14.97
N LYS A 83 0.87 -7.50 15.36
CA LYS A 83 -0.24 -7.22 14.44
C LYS A 83 0.18 -6.30 13.29
N PHE A 84 0.96 -5.26 13.59
CA PHE A 84 1.49 -4.35 12.58
C PHE A 84 2.37 -5.07 11.55
N LEU A 85 3.34 -5.88 12.01
CA LEU A 85 4.23 -6.61 11.10
C LEU A 85 3.49 -7.70 10.30
N ALA A 86 2.41 -8.27 10.83
CA ALA A 86 1.53 -9.16 10.07
C ALA A 86 0.91 -8.42 8.86
N LYS A 87 0.38 -7.21 9.08
CA LYS A 87 -0.17 -6.35 8.01
C LYS A 87 0.88 -5.95 6.96
N VAL A 88 2.08 -5.59 7.41
CA VAL A 88 3.21 -5.33 6.50
C VAL A 88 3.51 -6.56 5.64
N ASN A 89 3.57 -7.75 6.24
CA ASN A 89 3.84 -8.98 5.49
C ASN A 89 2.72 -9.35 4.51
N GLU A 90 1.47 -9.13 4.87
CA GLU A 90 0.32 -9.30 3.95
C GLU A 90 0.45 -8.38 2.74
N TYR A 91 0.74 -7.09 2.97
CA TYR A 91 0.96 -6.12 1.90
C TYR A 91 2.12 -6.52 0.98
N LEU A 92 3.27 -6.93 1.55
CA LEU A 92 4.44 -7.33 0.74
C LEU A 92 4.12 -8.54 -0.16
N LYS A 93 3.36 -9.51 0.34
CA LYS A 93 2.90 -10.67 -0.45
C LYS A 93 1.93 -10.24 -1.55
N ALA A 94 0.98 -9.36 -1.23
CA ALA A 94 0.02 -8.83 -2.18
C ALA A 94 0.71 -8.03 -3.29
N GLN A 95 1.67 -7.17 -2.94
CA GLN A 95 2.44 -6.38 -3.90
C GLN A 95 3.31 -7.28 -4.81
N ALA A 96 3.94 -8.32 -4.26
CA ALA A 96 4.68 -9.29 -5.07
C ALA A 96 3.76 -10.05 -6.05
N ALA A 97 2.56 -10.44 -5.60
CA ALA A 97 1.57 -11.09 -6.46
C ALA A 97 1.07 -10.15 -7.57
N TYR A 98 0.79 -8.89 -7.23
CA TYR A 98 0.44 -7.83 -8.19
C TYR A 98 1.54 -7.65 -9.24
N ASN A 99 2.79 -7.50 -8.81
CA ASN A 99 3.93 -7.33 -9.71
C ASN A 99 4.05 -8.50 -10.70
N LYS A 100 3.83 -9.73 -10.22
CA LYS A 100 3.83 -10.93 -11.06
C LYS A 100 2.64 -10.97 -12.02
N LYS A 101 1.41 -10.69 -11.53
CA LYS A 101 0.17 -10.71 -12.32
C LYS A 101 0.26 -9.72 -13.49
N TRP A 102 0.72 -8.50 -13.22
CA TRP A 102 0.74 -7.40 -14.18
C TRP A 102 2.10 -7.20 -14.88
N LYS A 103 3.04 -8.13 -14.68
CA LYS A 103 4.39 -8.09 -15.29
C LYS A 103 5.09 -6.75 -15.07
N ILE A 104 4.96 -6.20 -13.85
CA ILE A 104 5.58 -4.92 -13.49
C ILE A 104 7.10 -5.09 -13.52
N ILE A 105 7.76 -4.33 -14.40
CA ILE A 105 9.21 -4.27 -14.50
C ILE A 105 9.67 -3.10 -13.61
N GLY A 106 10.50 -3.40 -12.61
CA GLY A 106 11.11 -2.41 -11.72
C GLY A 106 12.60 -2.29 -11.96
N THR A 107 13.20 -1.20 -11.49
CA THR A 107 14.66 -1.09 -11.46
C THR A 107 15.24 -2.01 -10.39
N CYS A 108 16.43 -2.55 -10.64
CA CYS A 108 17.16 -3.38 -9.69
C CYS A 108 17.99 -2.57 -8.69
N ASP A 109 17.58 -1.33 -8.43
CA ASP A 109 18.32 -0.42 -7.58
C ASP A 109 18.09 -0.77 -6.12
N LEU A 110 19.19 -0.95 -5.38
CA LEU A 110 19.14 -1.14 -3.95
C LEU A 110 19.05 0.24 -3.28
N MET A 111 17.95 0.50 -2.59
CA MET A 111 17.89 1.67 -1.72
C MET A 111 18.69 1.37 -0.45
N LEU A 112 19.56 2.30 -0.06
CA LEU A 112 20.28 2.22 1.20
C LEU A 112 19.27 2.09 2.34
N SER A 113 19.52 1.16 3.27
CA SER A 113 18.75 1.12 4.50
C SER A 113 19.00 2.41 5.29
N PRO A 114 17.96 2.99 5.91
CA PRO A 114 18.16 4.00 6.94
C PRO A 114 19.15 3.48 7.99
N SER A 115 20.05 4.35 8.43
CA SER A 115 20.98 4.09 9.52
C SER A 115 20.36 4.38 10.89
N GLY A 116 19.23 5.10 10.92
CA GLY A 116 18.50 5.39 12.15
C GLY A 116 17.27 6.25 11.92
N ILE A 117 16.71 6.72 13.04
CA ILE A 117 15.58 7.65 13.09
C ILE A 117 15.99 8.85 13.92
N GLU A 118 15.57 10.04 13.50
CA GLU A 118 15.64 11.27 14.29
C GLU A 118 14.25 11.90 14.44
N CYS A 119 14.05 12.68 15.49
CA CYS A 119 12.86 13.52 15.62
C CYS A 119 13.19 14.95 15.16
N SER A 120 12.52 15.40 14.10
CA SER A 120 12.69 16.75 13.55
C SER A 120 11.32 17.39 13.36
N GLU A 121 11.11 18.56 13.96
CA GLU A 121 9.83 19.29 13.94
C GLU A 121 8.65 18.44 14.45
N GLY A 122 8.91 17.62 15.48
CA GLY A 122 7.90 16.74 16.07
C GLY A 122 7.52 15.54 15.20
N LYS A 123 8.23 15.27 14.09
CA LYS A 123 7.99 14.13 13.19
C LYS A 123 9.21 13.21 13.14
N PRO A 124 9.01 11.88 13.05
CA PRO A 124 10.12 10.96 12.87
C PRO A 124 10.64 11.05 11.43
N LYS A 125 11.95 11.14 11.24
CA LYS A 125 12.63 11.24 9.94
C LYS A 125 13.75 10.20 9.83
N PHE A 126 13.98 9.68 8.62
CA PHE A 126 15.00 8.67 8.37
C PHE A 126 16.35 9.36 8.32
N VAL A 127 17.32 8.80 9.04
CA VAL A 127 18.72 9.18 8.91
C VAL A 127 19.39 8.17 7.98
N TYR A 128 20.20 8.66 7.05
CA TYR A 128 21.02 7.84 6.16
C TYR A 128 22.48 8.24 6.33
N SER A 129 23.33 7.27 6.69
CA SER A 129 24.78 7.46 6.67
C SER A 129 25.32 7.01 5.32
N ILE A 130 25.84 7.96 4.54
CA ILE A 130 26.73 7.64 3.42
C ILE A 130 28.07 7.28 4.05
N ALA A 131 28.49 6.01 3.93
CA ALA A 131 29.85 5.65 4.28
C ALA A 131 30.77 6.40 3.30
N ASN A 132 31.42 7.47 3.77
CA ASN A 132 32.51 8.10 3.04
C ASN A 132 33.61 7.04 2.93
N LYS A 133 33.76 6.48 1.73
CA LYS A 133 34.84 5.58 1.38
C LYS A 133 36.08 6.38 0.99
#